data_AF-A0A8H6M1M7-F1
#
_entry.id   AF-A0A8H6M1M7-F1
#
_cell.length_a   1.000
_cell.length_b   1.000
_cell.length_c   1.000
_cell.angle_alpha   90.00
_cell.angle_beta   90.00
_cell.angle_gamma   90.00
#
_symmetry.space_group_name_H-M   'P 1'
#
loop_
_entity.id
_entity.type
_entity.pdbx_description
1 polymer ?
#
loop_
_entity_poly.entity_id
_entity_poly.type
_entity_poly.pdbx_seq_one_letter_code
_entity_poly.pdbx_strand_id
1 'polypeptide(L)'
;MNRCLETPEILQLICEQLPIEGTSDRQRLLAVALSCRAWREPALERLWFRIQSFRPLIATLPSDLWTVEKKVGPKAIKFDVLGLRRAITSADLVRYKTYYARRIREVDISVLDRTFSPEAWQGLHLATNNTGLYHLLLTKLPGPWRRQLRQSYRRRL
;
A
#
# COMPACT_ATOMS: atom_id res chain seq x y z
N MET A 1 -8.15 -27.00 15.53
CA MET A 1 -9.03 -26.78 14.36
C MET A 1 -9.43 -28.15 13.84
N ASN A 2 -10.66 -28.33 13.38
CA ASN A 2 -11.07 -29.62 12.80
C ASN A 2 -10.44 -29.74 11.40
N ARG A 3 -9.82 -30.88 11.04
CA ARG A 3 -8.99 -31.02 9.82
C ARG A 3 -9.71 -30.64 8.51
N CYS A 4 -11.04 -30.79 8.49
CA CYS A 4 -11.88 -30.45 7.34
C CYS A 4 -11.91 -28.95 7.02
N LEU A 5 -11.59 -28.08 7.99
CA LEU A 5 -11.53 -26.63 7.83
C LEU A 5 -10.09 -26.13 7.58
N GLU A 6 -9.10 -27.01 7.53
CA GLU A 6 -7.71 -26.63 7.24
C GLU A 6 -7.42 -26.59 5.74
N THR A 7 -8.38 -26.99 4.90
CA THR A 7 -8.31 -26.87 3.45
C THR A 7 -8.18 -25.38 3.06
N PRO A 8 -7.05 -24.96 2.48
CA PRO A 8 -6.75 -23.54 2.26
C PRO A 8 -7.78 -22.85 1.34
N GLU A 9 -8.37 -23.59 0.39
CA GLU A 9 -9.40 -23.11 -0.52
C GLU A 9 -10.67 -22.69 0.21
N ILE A 10 -11.09 -23.47 1.23
CA ILE A 10 -12.27 -23.15 2.03
C ILE A 10 -12.01 -21.90 2.88
N LEU A 11 -10.83 -21.79 3.48
CA LEU A 11 -10.44 -20.61 4.26
C LEU A 11 -10.35 -19.36 3.38
N GLN A 12 -9.87 -19.50 2.15
CA GLN A 12 -9.84 -18.43 1.16
C GLN A 12 -11.25 -17.97 0.80
N LEU A 13 -12.16 -18.91 0.47
CA LEU A 13 -13.56 -18.59 0.16
C LEU A 13 -14.23 -17.85 1.33
N ILE A 14 -14.00 -18.28 2.58
CA ILE A 14 -14.54 -17.59 3.75
C ILE A 14 -13.97 -16.16 3.85
N CYS A 15 -12.66 -15.97 3.65
CA CYS A 15 -12.05 -14.65 3.67
C CYS A 15 -12.59 -13.75 2.54
N GLU A 16 -12.86 -14.30 1.37
CA GLU A 16 -13.42 -13.56 0.22
C GLU A 16 -14.82 -12.99 0.51
N GLN A 17 -15.64 -13.70 1.29
CA GLN A 17 -16.95 -13.22 1.73
C GLN A 17 -16.88 -12.06 2.73
N LEU A 18 -15.72 -11.78 3.33
CA LEU A 18 -15.58 -10.68 4.26
C LEU A 18 -15.50 -9.32 3.51
N PRO A 19 -16.25 -8.31 3.97
CA PRO A 19 -16.16 -6.97 3.40
C PRO A 19 -14.77 -6.38 3.66
N ILE A 20 -14.31 -5.49 2.76
CA ILE A 20 -13.02 -4.79 2.89
C ILE A 20 -13.11 -3.29 2.58
N GLU A 21 -14.33 -2.75 2.53
CA GLU A 21 -14.59 -1.38 2.08
C GLU A 21 -14.29 -0.34 3.16
N GLY A 22 -14.37 -0.72 4.44
CA GLY A 22 -14.12 0.16 5.58
C GLY A 22 -12.85 -0.15 6.37
N THR A 23 -12.39 0.83 7.15
CA THR A 23 -11.25 0.65 8.08
C THR A 23 -11.54 -0.43 9.13
N SER A 24 -12.77 -0.48 9.65
CA SER A 24 -13.21 -1.48 10.63
C SER A 24 -13.14 -2.90 10.07
N ASP A 25 -13.58 -3.10 8.83
CA ASP A 25 -13.57 -4.44 8.22
C ASP A 25 -12.15 -4.93 7.94
N ARG A 26 -11.26 -4.03 7.51
CA ARG A 26 -9.84 -4.35 7.35
C ARG A 26 -9.17 -4.69 8.68
N GLN A 27 -9.57 -4.06 9.78
CA GLN A 27 -9.10 -4.42 11.13
C GLN A 27 -9.60 -5.81 11.54
N ARG A 28 -10.85 -6.16 11.25
CA ARG A 28 -11.38 -7.50 11.48
C ARG A 28 -10.60 -8.56 10.69
N LEU A 29 -10.35 -8.29 9.41
CA LEU A 29 -9.58 -9.19 8.56
C LEU A 29 -8.12 -9.35 9.03
N LEU A 30 -7.52 -8.27 9.53
CA LEU A 30 -6.22 -8.34 10.19
C LEU A 30 -6.28 -9.18 11.47
N ALA A 31 -7.30 -9.02 12.30
CA ALA A 31 -7.49 -9.84 13.49
C ALA A 31 -7.64 -11.33 13.14
N VAL A 32 -8.36 -11.66 12.06
CA VAL A 32 -8.45 -13.03 11.52
C VAL A 32 -7.07 -13.53 11.10
N ALA A 33 -6.29 -12.74 10.36
CA ALA A 33 -4.94 -13.10 9.95
C ALA A 33 -3.98 -13.35 11.13
N LEU A 34 -4.21 -12.66 12.26
CA LEU A 34 -3.40 -12.77 13.48
C LEU A 34 -3.90 -13.87 14.43
N SER A 35 -5.12 -14.37 14.25
CA SER A 35 -5.74 -15.34 15.17
C SER A 35 -5.03 -16.71 15.15
N CYS A 36 -4.70 -17.24 13.98
CA CYS A 36 -3.96 -18.49 13.85
C CYS A 36 -3.21 -18.60 12.51
N ARG A 37 -2.27 -19.56 12.42
CA ARG A 37 -1.43 -19.76 11.23
C ARG A 37 -2.22 -20.14 9.97
N ALA A 38 -3.30 -20.90 10.11
CA ALA A 38 -4.12 -21.36 8.97
C ALA A 38 -4.84 -20.18 8.27
N TRP A 39 -5.33 -19.20 9.04
CA TRP A 39 -6.01 -18.02 8.50
C TRP A 39 -5.06 -16.96 7.96
N ARG A 40 -3.78 -17.01 8.32
CA ARG A 40 -2.82 -15.95 8.02
C ARG A 40 -2.68 -15.66 6.53
N GLU A 41 -2.43 -16.68 5.74
CA GLU A 41 -2.27 -16.54 4.29
C GLU A 41 -3.54 -16.06 3.57
N PRO A 42 -4.70 -16.72 3.73
CA PRO A 42 -5.93 -16.32 3.03
C PRO A 42 -6.43 -14.93 3.46
N ALA A 43 -6.35 -14.61 4.75
CA ALA A 43 -6.76 -13.28 5.23
C ALA A 43 -5.81 -12.18 4.76
N LEU A 44 -4.50 -12.42 4.69
CA LEU A 44 -3.55 -11.46 4.12
C LEU A 44 -3.74 -11.29 2.62
N GLU A 45 -4.06 -12.35 1.89
CA GLU A 45 -4.39 -12.27 0.47
C GLU A 45 -5.60 -11.36 0.23
N ARG A 46 -6.68 -11.58 0.98
CA ARG A 46 -7.85 -10.71 0.91
C ARG A 46 -7.57 -9.27 1.36
N LEU A 47 -6.77 -9.08 2.42
CA LEU A 47 -6.45 -7.74 2.96
C LEU A 47 -5.64 -6.91 1.96
N TRP A 48 -4.73 -7.55 1.22
CA TRP A 48 -3.87 -6.89 0.25
C TRP A 48 -4.42 -6.92 -1.17
N PHE A 49 -5.51 -7.66 -1.42
CA PHE A 49 -6.18 -7.77 -2.73
C PHE A 49 -6.44 -6.39 -3.35
N ARG A 50 -7.08 -5.50 -2.58
CA ARG A 50 -7.36 -4.11 -2.97
C ARG A 50 -6.73 -3.14 -1.98
N ILE A 51 -5.90 -2.23 -2.49
CA ILE A 51 -5.30 -1.14 -1.72
C ILE A 51 -6.02 0.17 -2.01
N GLN A 52 -6.53 0.80 -0.95
CA GLN A 52 -7.28 2.06 -1.04
C GLN A 52 -6.51 3.32 -0.60
N SER A 53 -5.33 3.14 -0.02
CA SER A 53 -4.46 4.21 0.48
C SER A 53 -3.00 3.78 0.42
N PHE A 54 -2.07 4.71 0.58
CA PHE A 54 -0.65 4.36 0.65
C PHE A 54 -0.22 3.74 1.98
N ARG A 55 -1.10 3.70 2.99
CA ARG A 55 -0.76 3.16 4.32
C ARG A 55 -0.16 1.76 4.30
N PRO A 56 -0.70 0.76 3.57
CA PRO A 56 -0.14 -0.58 3.58
C PRO A 56 1.27 -0.60 3.01
N LEU A 57 1.51 0.12 1.91
CA LEU A 57 2.85 0.25 1.32
C LEU A 57 3.83 0.90 2.31
N ILE A 58 3.44 2.00 2.95
CA ILE A 58 4.25 2.68 3.96
C ILE A 58 4.59 1.75 5.12
N ALA A 59 3.62 0.95 5.60
CA ALA A 59 3.82 0.01 6.69
C ALA A 59 4.81 -1.13 6.37
N THR A 60 5.15 -1.35 5.10
CA THR A 60 6.16 -2.34 4.69
C THR A 60 7.57 -1.80 4.61
N LEU A 61 7.72 -0.47 4.63
CA LEU A 61 9.01 0.19 4.59
C LEU A 61 9.63 0.26 6.01
N PRO A 62 10.94 0.49 6.16
CA PRO A 62 11.60 0.67 7.46
C PRO A 62 11.29 2.02 8.12
N SER A 63 10.96 2.06 9.41
CA SER A 63 10.51 3.30 10.09
C SER A 63 11.55 4.44 10.12
N ASP A 64 12.83 4.13 9.93
CA ASP A 64 13.93 5.08 9.80
C ASP A 64 14.01 5.74 8.41
N LEU A 65 13.24 5.25 7.43
CA LEU A 65 13.33 5.71 6.04
C LEU A 65 12.56 7.02 5.79
N TRP A 66 11.50 7.31 6.57
CA TRP A 66 10.65 8.48 6.32
C TRP A 66 10.41 9.40 7.53
N THR A 67 10.14 10.66 7.23
CA THR A 67 9.52 11.63 8.14
C THR A 67 8.07 11.86 7.75
N VAL A 68 7.25 12.27 8.70
CA VAL A 68 5.85 12.60 8.47
C VAL A 68 5.66 14.09 8.67
N GLU A 69 5.28 14.80 7.61
CA GLU A 69 4.90 16.21 7.65
C GLU A 69 3.39 16.33 7.45
N LYS A 70 2.70 16.98 8.39
CA LYS A 70 1.28 17.27 8.24
C LYS A 70 1.12 18.45 7.28
N LYS A 71 0.43 18.25 6.16
CA LYS A 71 0.09 19.32 5.22
C LYS A 71 -1.42 19.49 5.14
N VAL A 72 -1.80 20.72 4.80
CA VAL A 72 -3.18 21.09 4.55
C VAL A 72 -3.34 21.32 3.06
N GLY A 73 -4.23 20.55 2.46
CA GLY A 73 -4.52 20.60 1.04
C GLY A 73 -5.54 21.68 0.68
N PRO A 74 -5.81 21.84 -0.62
CA PRO A 74 -6.93 22.63 -1.07
C PRO A 74 -8.22 22.10 -0.42
N LYS A 75 -9.08 23.00 0.06
CA LYS A 75 -10.28 22.72 0.87
C LYS A 75 -10.02 22.30 2.33
N ALA A 76 -8.89 22.70 2.91
CA ALA A 76 -8.55 22.45 4.32
C ALA A 76 -8.46 20.95 4.72
N ILE A 77 -8.33 20.06 3.72
CA ILE A 77 -8.16 18.63 3.95
C ILE A 77 -6.76 18.38 4.51
N LYS A 78 -6.67 17.82 5.72
CA LYS A 78 -5.39 17.46 6.34
C LYS A 78 -4.91 16.12 5.79
N PHE A 79 -3.66 16.06 5.35
CA PHE A 79 -3.02 14.83 4.91
C PHE A 79 -1.56 14.80 5.33
N ASP A 80 -1.03 13.59 5.53
CA ASP A 80 0.36 13.37 5.89
C ASP A 80 1.20 13.23 4.60
N VAL A 81 2.27 14.01 4.50
CA VAL A 81 3.29 13.89 3.44
C VAL A 81 4.52 13.22 4.01
N LEU A 82 4.96 12.16 3.33
CA LEU A 82 6.14 11.41 3.72
C LEU A 82 7.38 11.93 3.01
N GLY A 83 8.31 12.52 3.77
CA GLY A 83 9.65 12.90 3.33
C GLY A 83 10.62 11.74 3.52
N LEU A 84 11.69 11.69 2.71
CA LEU A 84 12.77 10.72 2.91
C LEU A 84 13.78 11.24 3.92
N ARG A 85 14.16 10.41 4.89
CA ARG A 85 15.30 10.65 5.80
C ARG A 85 16.63 10.25 5.17
N ARG A 86 16.60 9.23 4.31
CA ARG A 86 17.74 8.69 3.59
C ARG A 86 17.31 8.19 2.21
N ALA A 87 18.27 7.94 1.33
CA ALA A 87 18.01 7.33 0.04
C ALA A 87 17.35 5.95 0.20
N ILE A 88 16.33 5.68 -0.61
CA ILE A 88 15.67 4.38 -0.65
C ILE A 88 16.57 3.41 -1.39
N THR A 89 16.80 2.26 -0.80
CA THR A 89 17.55 1.17 -1.40
C THR A 89 16.62 0.04 -1.82
N SER A 90 17.09 -0.84 -2.70
CA SER A 90 16.32 -2.04 -3.08
C SER A 90 16.04 -2.95 -1.88
N ALA A 91 16.94 -2.96 -0.88
CA ALA A 91 16.81 -3.71 0.37
C ALA A 91 15.58 -3.26 1.19
N ASP A 92 15.30 -1.96 1.22
CA ASP A 92 14.15 -1.40 1.93
C ASP A 92 12.81 -1.88 1.34
N LEU A 93 12.81 -2.30 0.08
CA LEU A 93 11.63 -2.76 -0.65
C LEU A 93 11.47 -4.29 -0.63
N VAL A 94 12.41 -5.04 -0.07
CA VAL A 94 12.40 -6.52 -0.11
C VAL A 94 11.12 -7.08 0.50
N ARG A 95 10.73 -6.60 1.69
CA ARG A 95 9.53 -7.09 2.37
C ARG A 95 8.27 -6.90 1.51
N TYR A 96 8.15 -5.72 0.90
CA TYR A 96 7.06 -5.41 -0.01
C TYR A 96 7.06 -6.33 -1.23
N LYS A 97 8.19 -6.39 -1.96
CA LYS A 97 8.34 -7.14 -3.21
C LYS A 97 8.11 -8.64 -3.01
N THR A 98 8.69 -9.22 -1.97
CA THR A 98 8.66 -10.67 -1.76
C THR A 98 7.33 -11.18 -1.23
N TYR A 99 6.67 -10.44 -0.33
CA TYR A 99 5.52 -10.98 0.42
C TYR A 99 4.17 -10.38 0.04
N TYR A 100 4.12 -9.08 -0.26
CA TYR A 100 2.85 -8.35 -0.35
C TYR A 100 2.51 -7.95 -1.78
N ALA A 101 3.51 -7.62 -2.61
CA ALA A 101 3.30 -7.15 -3.98
C ALA A 101 2.45 -8.11 -4.82
N ARG A 102 2.70 -9.43 -4.71
CA ARG A 102 1.97 -10.48 -5.45
C ARG A 102 0.48 -10.59 -5.10
N ARG A 103 0.06 -10.08 -3.95
CA ARG A 103 -1.33 -10.17 -3.45
C ARG A 103 -2.18 -9.01 -3.95
N ILE A 104 -1.55 -7.93 -4.40
CA ILE A 104 -2.25 -6.73 -4.86
C ILE A 104 -2.77 -6.99 -6.27
N ARG A 105 -4.09 -6.97 -6.42
CA ARG A 105 -4.80 -7.10 -7.71
C ARG A 105 -5.43 -5.78 -8.14
N GLU A 106 -5.85 -4.98 -7.16
CA GLU A 106 -6.52 -3.72 -7.38
C GLU A 106 -5.87 -2.59 -6.57
N VAL A 107 -5.73 -1.44 -7.23
CA VAL A 107 -5.28 -0.20 -6.60
C VAL A 107 -6.34 0.85 -6.89
N ASP A 108 -6.94 1.38 -5.83
CA ASP A 108 -7.98 2.41 -5.91
C ASP A 108 -7.73 3.46 -4.82
N ILE A 109 -6.88 4.44 -5.12
CA ILE A 109 -6.49 5.45 -4.14
C ILE A 109 -7.59 6.50 -4.01
N SER A 110 -8.67 6.10 -3.33
CA SER A 110 -9.80 6.96 -2.96
C SER A 110 -9.56 7.68 -1.63
N VAL A 111 -8.70 7.11 -0.76
CA VAL A 111 -8.34 7.69 0.53
C VAL A 111 -6.93 8.28 0.47
N LEU A 112 -6.86 9.62 0.48
CA LEU A 112 -5.63 10.42 0.42
C LEU A 112 -5.27 10.99 1.79
N ASP A 113 -5.17 10.13 2.78
CA ASP A 113 -4.80 10.53 4.14
C ASP A 113 -3.28 10.56 4.33
N ARG A 114 -2.53 9.77 3.55
CA ARG A 114 -1.07 9.77 3.47
C ARG A 114 -0.58 9.71 2.03
N THR A 115 0.48 10.44 1.71
CA THR A 115 1.14 10.41 0.39
C THR A 115 2.65 10.62 0.52
N PHE A 116 3.41 10.22 -0.49
CA PHE A 116 4.85 10.50 -0.56
C PHE A 116 5.10 11.91 -1.10
N SER A 117 6.15 12.57 -0.59
CA SER A 117 6.71 13.78 -1.18
C SER A 117 7.19 13.52 -2.61
N PRO A 118 7.30 14.55 -3.48
CA PRO A 118 7.83 14.38 -4.83
C PRO A 118 9.22 13.72 -4.86
N GLU A 119 10.10 14.09 -3.93
CA GLU A 119 11.44 13.51 -3.77
C GLU A 119 11.36 12.05 -3.34
N ALA A 120 10.44 11.71 -2.44
CA ALA A 120 10.19 10.32 -2.04
C ALA A 120 9.65 9.47 -3.19
N TRP A 121 8.79 10.04 -4.04
CA TRP A 121 8.32 9.37 -5.26
C TRP A 121 9.46 9.08 -6.23
N GLN A 122 10.38 10.04 -6.43
CA GLN A 122 11.57 9.84 -7.26
C GLN A 122 12.50 8.78 -6.66
N GLY A 123 12.74 8.81 -5.36
CA GLY A 123 13.54 7.80 -4.67
C GLY A 123 12.95 6.39 -4.82
N LEU A 124 11.63 6.25 -4.68
CA LEU A 124 10.92 4.99 -4.91
C LEU A 124 11.05 4.52 -6.37
N HIS A 125 10.96 5.45 -7.33
CA HIS A 125 11.11 5.15 -8.74
C HIS A 125 12.50 4.58 -9.06
N LEU A 126 13.56 5.24 -8.57
CA LEU A 126 14.93 4.81 -8.76
C LEU A 126 15.20 3.46 -8.06
N ALA A 127 14.76 3.29 -6.81
CA ALA A 127 14.94 2.05 -6.05
C ALA A 127 14.16 0.84 -6.62
N THR A 128 13.11 1.10 -7.40
CA THR A 128 12.36 0.05 -8.08
C THR A 128 12.97 -0.37 -9.41
N ASN A 129 14.09 0.21 -9.87
CA ASN A 129 14.74 -0.18 -11.13
C ASN A 129 13.77 -0.19 -12.32
N ASN A 130 12.81 0.75 -12.36
CA ASN A 130 11.71 0.77 -13.34
C ASN A 130 10.79 -0.46 -13.36
N THR A 131 10.84 -1.35 -12.36
CA THR A 131 9.88 -2.45 -12.27
C THR A 131 8.46 -1.92 -12.10
N GLY A 132 7.49 -2.59 -12.75
CA GLY A 132 6.13 -2.13 -13.05
C GLY A 132 5.23 -1.67 -11.89
N LEU A 133 5.75 -1.56 -10.67
CA LEU A 133 5.10 -0.88 -9.55
C LEU A 133 4.84 0.59 -9.83
N TYR A 134 5.79 1.28 -10.46
CA TYR A 134 5.60 2.68 -10.85
C TYR A 134 4.50 2.78 -11.93
N HIS A 135 4.44 1.80 -12.84
CA HIS A 135 3.39 1.71 -13.85
C HIS A 135 2.02 1.36 -13.24
N LEU A 136 1.93 0.41 -12.30
CA LEU A 136 0.69 0.06 -11.58
C LEU A 136 0.17 1.22 -10.72
N LEU A 137 1.06 1.92 -10.03
CA LEU A 137 0.70 3.09 -9.23
C LEU A 137 0.29 4.26 -10.13
N LEU A 138 1.03 4.57 -11.20
CA LEU A 138 0.66 5.66 -12.13
C LEU A 138 -0.59 5.37 -12.94
N THR A 139 -0.81 4.13 -13.39
CA THR A 139 -2.00 3.75 -14.19
C THR A 139 -3.29 3.67 -13.38
N LYS A 140 -3.21 3.72 -12.05
CA LYS A 140 -4.37 3.67 -11.16
C LYS A 140 -4.49 4.90 -10.23
N LEU A 141 -3.50 5.79 -10.25
CA LEU A 141 -3.58 7.09 -9.57
C LEU A 141 -4.69 7.97 -10.17
N PRO A 142 -5.51 8.66 -9.34
CA PRO A 142 -6.52 9.60 -9.79
C PRO A 142 -5.91 10.72 -10.66
N GLY A 143 -6.63 11.12 -11.72
CA GLY A 143 -6.21 12.13 -12.71
C GLY A 143 -5.58 13.44 -12.16
N PRO A 144 -6.05 14.04 -11.04
CA PRO A 144 -5.40 15.23 -10.48
C PRO A 144 -3.96 14.97 -10.00
N TRP A 145 -3.66 13.79 -9.46
CA TRP A 145 -2.32 13.47 -8.94
C TRP A 145 -1.35 13.05 -10.04
N ARG A 146 -1.84 12.41 -11.11
CA ARG A 146 -1.03 12.23 -12.33
C ARG A 146 -0.56 13.56 -12.89
N ARG A 147 -1.42 14.59 -12.86
CA ARG A 147 -1.07 15.94 -13.30
C ARG A 147 -0.07 16.60 -12.37
N GLN A 148 -0.24 16.46 -11.06
CA GLN A 148 0.67 17.06 -10.08
C GLN A 148 2.06 16.42 -10.09
N LEU A 149 2.16 15.09 -10.25
CA LEU A 149 3.44 14.39 -10.43
C LEU A 149 4.13 14.79 -11.75
N ARG A 150 3.37 14.89 -12.86
CA ARG A 150 3.90 15.38 -14.15
C ARG A 150 4.36 16.84 -14.09
N GLN A 151 3.63 17.71 -13.40
CA GLN A 151 3.99 19.12 -13.23
C GLN A 151 5.22 19.31 -12.34
N SER A 152 5.35 18.51 -11.27
CA SER A 152 6.54 18.54 -10.41
C SER A 152 7.79 18.09 -11.15
N TYR A 153 7.66 17.13 -12.07
CA TYR A 153 8.76 16.66 -12.93
C TYR A 153 9.15 17.67 -14.01
N ARG A 154 8.19 18.40 -14.59
CA ARG A 154 8.43 19.44 -15.62
C ARG A 154 9.03 20.75 -15.09
N ARG A 155 8.95 21.03 -13.78
CA ARG A 155 9.47 22.27 -13.19
C ARG A 155 10.92 22.17 -12.71
N ARG A 156 11.60 21.03 -12.90
CA ARG A 156 12.99 20.81 -12.47
C ARG A 156 13.92 20.29 -13.58
N LEU A 157 13.44 20.27 -14.83
CA LEU A 157 14.25 20.21 -16.05
C LEU A 157 14.31 21.61 -16.64
#